data_AF-A0A4R7T4U9-F1
#
_entry.id   AF-A0A4R7T4U9-F1
#
_cell.length_a   1.000
_cell.length_b   1.000
_cell.length_c   1.000
_cell.angle_alpha   90.00
_cell.angle_beta   90.00
_cell.angle_gamma   90.00
#
_symmetry.space_group_name_H-M   'P 1'
#
loop_
_entity.id
_entity.type
_entity.pdbx_description
1 polymer ?
#
loop_
_entity_poly.entity_id
_entity_poly.type
_entity_poly.pdbx_seq_one_letter_code
_entity_poly.pdbx_strand_id
1 'polypeptide(L)'
;MTAPKPAAAASLTMVVTAMMAAIPMITVVMWFVLAGDGIGDFPGGWAPILVVALAVGAYSFCELAGFRAPAVPPGGQPAEVEKQSWQRFTSSTFVRFALSEAVFLVSITIAFVVDSYWIVLVGAVLALPLVAWEAWPGRRNQQRFAAALEAAGHPSYLLGRPQDY
;
A
#
# COMPACT_ATOMS: atom_id res chain seq x y z
N MET A 1 -19.42 -21.36 3.42
CA MET A 1 -18.13 -21.71 4.05
C MET A 1 -17.04 -21.02 3.25
N THR A 2 -16.32 -20.05 3.82
CA THR A 2 -15.23 -19.37 3.11
C THR A 2 -14.04 -20.31 3.02
N ALA A 3 -13.58 -20.63 1.81
CA ALA A 3 -12.36 -21.39 1.60
C ALA A 3 -11.20 -20.79 2.45
N PRO A 4 -10.36 -21.62 3.09
CA PRO A 4 -9.28 -21.12 3.94
C PRO A 4 -8.35 -20.23 3.11
N LYS A 5 -8.02 -19.04 3.63
CA LYS A 5 -7.05 -18.14 2.98
C LYS A 5 -5.72 -18.89 2.82
N PRO A 6 -5.07 -18.85 1.64
CA PRO A 6 -3.75 -19.43 1.49
C PRO A 6 -2.77 -18.79 2.48
N ALA A 7 -1.81 -19.56 3.01
CA ALA A 7 -0.90 -19.10 4.07
C ALA A 7 -0.15 -17.80 3.70
N ALA A 8 0.16 -17.61 2.41
CA ALA A 8 0.78 -16.40 1.88
C ALA A 8 -0.12 -15.15 1.98
N ALA A 9 -1.44 -15.31 1.82
CA ALA A 9 -2.38 -14.21 1.97
C ALA A 9 -2.52 -13.80 3.44
N ALA A 10 -2.51 -14.76 4.36
CA ALA A 10 -2.58 -14.50 5.79
C ALA A 10 -1.33 -13.77 6.30
N SER A 11 -0.13 -14.23 5.92
CA SER A 11 1.13 -13.55 6.27
C SER A 11 1.21 -12.16 5.67
N LEU A 12 0.85 -11.98 4.40
CA LEU A 12 0.84 -10.66 3.76
C LEU A 12 -0.14 -9.70 4.44
N THR A 13 -1.34 -10.18 4.79
CA THR A 13 -2.32 -9.36 5.52
C THR A 13 -1.77 -8.95 6.89
N MET A 14 -1.13 -9.87 7.61
CA MET A 14 -0.53 -9.60 8.92
C MET A 14 0.56 -8.52 8.81
N VAL A 15 1.47 -8.65 7.82
CA VAL A 15 2.54 -7.68 7.60
C VAL A 15 1.97 -6.30 7.24
N VAL A 16 1.08 -6.22 6.26
CA VAL A 16 0.47 -4.93 5.85
C VAL A 16 -0.28 -4.28 7.01
N THR A 17 -1.00 -5.07 7.82
CA THR A 17 -1.71 -4.56 9.00
C THR A 17 -0.73 -4.00 10.04
N ALA A 18 0.37 -4.72 10.31
CA ALA A 18 1.40 -4.27 11.24
C ALA A 18 2.06 -2.97 10.78
N MET A 19 2.35 -2.85 9.48
CA MET A 19 2.94 -1.64 8.92
C MET A 19 1.94 -0.47 8.90
N MET A 20 0.66 -0.72 8.61
CA MET A 20 -0.39 0.30 8.72
C MET A 20 -0.52 0.85 10.15
N ALA A 21 -0.33 0.02 11.17
CA ALA A 21 -0.38 0.45 12.57
C ALA A 21 0.80 1.36 12.96
N ALA A 22 1.90 1.35 12.21
CA ALA A 22 3.03 2.24 12.45
C ALA A 22 2.67 3.71 12.21
N ILE A 23 1.81 4.02 11.23
CA ILE A 23 1.41 5.40 10.91
C ILE A 23 0.76 6.12 12.12
N PRO A 24 -0.32 5.61 12.74
CA PRO A 24 -0.91 6.27 13.91
C PRO A 24 0.04 6.26 15.11
N MET A 25 0.84 5.19 15.31
CA MET A 25 1.83 5.15 16.40
C MET A 25 2.87 6.27 16.25
N ILE A 26 3.46 6.42 15.07
CA ILE A 26 4.45 7.49 14.78
C ILE A 26 3.78 8.86 14.89
N THR A 27 2.55 9.01 14.40
CA THR A 27 1.79 10.26 14.52
C THR A 27 1.59 10.68 15.98
N VAL A 28 1.32 9.72 16.88
CA VAL A 28 1.24 9.95 18.33
C VAL A 28 2.62 10.29 18.91
N VAL A 29 3.69 9.63 18.49
CA VAL A 29 5.04 9.98 18.96
C VAL A 29 5.42 11.41 18.54
N MET A 30 5.11 11.80 17.31
CA MET A 30 5.38 13.16 16.80
C MET A 30 4.59 14.25 17.52
N TRP A 31 3.46 13.92 18.15
CA TRP A 31 2.73 14.85 19.02
C TRP A 31 3.63 15.39 20.13
N PHE A 32 4.35 14.51 20.82
CA PHE A 32 5.23 14.90 21.92
C PHE A 32 6.45 15.71 21.47
N VAL A 33 6.76 15.68 20.17
CA VAL A 33 7.92 16.38 19.59
C VAL A 33 7.51 17.76 19.05
N LEU A 34 6.40 17.84 18.32
CA LEU A 34 6.00 19.03 17.56
C LEU A 34 4.76 19.75 18.09
N ALA A 35 4.01 19.14 19.02
CA ALA A 35 2.75 19.69 19.55
C ALA A 35 2.85 20.04 21.05
N GLY A 36 4.05 20.38 21.54
CA GLY A 36 4.33 20.56 22.98
C GLY A 36 3.42 21.55 23.70
N ASP A 37 3.06 22.66 23.04
CA ASP A 37 2.15 23.69 23.58
C ASP A 37 0.72 23.58 22.97
N GLY A 38 0.45 22.53 22.19
CA GLY A 38 -0.76 22.34 21.41
C GLY A 38 -0.49 22.18 19.91
N ILE A 39 -1.56 22.04 19.11
CA ILE A 39 -1.45 21.79 17.65
C ILE A 39 -1.03 23.06 16.87
N GLY A 40 -1.28 24.24 17.46
CA GLY A 40 -1.02 25.53 16.81
C GLY A 40 -1.94 25.80 15.61
N ASP A 41 -1.64 26.86 14.87
CA ASP A 41 -2.37 27.25 13.67
C ASP A 41 -1.97 26.41 12.46
N PHE A 42 -2.90 26.23 11.52
CA PHE A 42 -2.63 25.50 10.30
C PHE A 42 -1.58 26.23 9.44
N PRO A 43 -0.48 25.56 9.04
CA PRO A 43 0.60 26.20 8.30
C PRO A 43 0.12 26.62 6.92
N GLY A 44 0.14 27.92 6.65
CA GLY A 44 -0.09 28.47 5.32
C GLY A 44 1.11 28.24 4.39
N GLY A 45 0.90 28.38 3.07
CA GLY A 45 1.97 28.38 2.09
C GLY A 45 2.20 27.03 1.41
N TRP A 46 3.46 26.68 1.17
CA TRP A 46 3.85 25.60 0.26
C TRP A 46 3.74 24.19 0.86
N ALA A 47 3.87 24.06 2.19
CA ALA A 47 4.02 22.75 2.84
C ALA A 47 2.79 21.83 2.68
N PRO A 48 1.55 22.28 2.96
CA PRO A 48 0.38 21.41 2.73
C PRO A 48 0.18 21.06 1.26
N ILE A 49 0.44 22.03 0.37
CA ILE A 49 0.31 21.83 -1.10
C ILE A 49 1.28 20.72 -1.55
N LEU A 50 2.51 20.72 -1.05
CA LEU A 50 3.49 19.70 -1.39
C LEU A 50 3.07 18.32 -0.90
N VAL A 51 2.57 18.18 0.33
CA VAL A 51 2.11 16.89 0.85
C VAL A 51 0.92 16.35 0.04
N VAL A 52 -0.02 17.21 -0.33
CA VAL A 52 -1.13 16.82 -1.22
C VAL A 52 -0.62 16.42 -2.60
N ALA A 53 0.33 17.16 -3.18
CA ALA A 53 0.93 16.82 -4.46
C ALA A 53 1.65 15.46 -4.43
N LEU A 54 2.36 15.14 -3.33
CA LEU A 54 2.99 13.84 -3.11
C LEU A 54 1.95 12.72 -3.02
N ALA A 55 0.84 12.94 -2.32
CA ALA A 55 -0.25 11.97 -2.23
C ALA A 55 -0.87 11.68 -3.61
N VAL A 56 -1.13 12.72 -4.40
CA VAL A 56 -1.63 12.58 -5.78
C VAL A 56 -0.62 11.84 -6.66
N GLY A 57 0.67 12.14 -6.53
CA GLY A 57 1.73 11.47 -7.27
C GLY A 57 1.83 9.98 -6.91
N ALA A 58 1.82 9.65 -5.62
CA ALA A 58 1.83 8.27 -5.14
C ALA A 58 0.61 7.49 -5.63
N TYR A 59 -0.59 8.08 -5.52
CA TYR A 59 -1.83 7.50 -6.03
C TYR A 59 -1.74 7.21 -7.54
N SER A 60 -1.32 8.21 -8.31
CA SER A 60 -1.20 8.11 -9.77
C SER A 60 -0.21 7.01 -10.17
N PHE A 61 0.91 6.89 -9.47
CA PHE A 61 1.88 5.83 -9.72
C PHE A 61 1.32 4.44 -9.37
N CYS A 62 0.62 4.32 -8.24
CA CYS A 62 -0.02 3.05 -7.84
C CYS A 62 -1.05 2.57 -8.87
N GLU A 63 -1.89 3.46 -9.40
CA GLU A 63 -2.85 3.10 -10.46
C GLU A 63 -2.17 2.79 -11.81
N LEU A 64 -1.16 3.58 -12.23
CA LEU A 64 -0.55 3.45 -13.56
C LEU A 64 0.49 2.33 -13.67
N ALA A 65 1.30 2.14 -12.63
CA ALA A 65 2.43 1.21 -12.63
C ALA A 65 2.27 0.09 -11.60
N GLY A 66 1.55 0.34 -10.50
CA GLY A 66 1.45 -0.60 -9.38
C GLY A 66 0.84 -1.95 -9.73
N PHE A 67 -0.06 -2.03 -10.72
CA PHE A 67 -0.71 -3.28 -11.14
C PHE A 67 -0.13 -3.90 -12.42
N ARG A 68 0.90 -3.31 -13.02
CA ARG A 68 1.53 -3.88 -14.20
C ARG A 68 2.36 -5.11 -13.81
N ALA A 69 1.94 -6.27 -14.27
CA ALA A 69 2.68 -7.51 -14.13
C ALA A 69 2.87 -8.14 -15.52
N PRO A 70 4.07 -8.65 -15.85
CA PRO A 70 4.25 -9.48 -17.04
C PRO A 70 3.35 -10.71 -16.94
N ALA A 71 2.69 -11.04 -18.05
CA ALA A 71 1.83 -12.21 -18.14
C ALA A 71 2.59 -13.50 -17.77
N VAL A 72 1.86 -14.48 -17.25
CA VAL A 72 2.41 -15.79 -16.91
C VAL A 72 2.83 -16.49 -18.20
N PRO A 73 4.08 -17.01 -18.30
CA PRO A 73 4.54 -17.70 -19.48
C PRO A 73 3.77 -19.03 -19.69
N PRO A 74 3.61 -19.47 -20.95
CA PRO A 74 3.01 -20.77 -21.26
C PRO A 74 3.86 -21.91 -20.69
N GLY A 75 3.20 -22.88 -20.07
CA GLY A 75 3.85 -24.07 -19.53
C GLY A 75 4.41 -23.86 -18.12
N GLY A 76 4.16 -24.84 -17.25
CA GLY A 76 4.58 -24.81 -15.85
C GLY A 76 3.68 -25.71 -15.01
N GLN A 77 4.23 -26.29 -13.94
CA GLN A 77 3.40 -27.02 -12.99
C GLN A 77 2.50 -26.01 -12.24
N PRO A 78 1.20 -26.31 -12.05
CA PRO A 78 0.25 -25.38 -11.41
C PRO A 78 0.73 -24.83 -10.06
N ALA A 79 1.37 -25.67 -9.24
CA ALA A 79 1.90 -25.27 -7.94
C ALA A 79 3.04 -24.25 -8.02
N GLU A 80 3.88 -24.35 -9.04
CA GLU A 80 5.00 -23.43 -9.24
C GLU A 80 4.52 -22.08 -9.80
N VAL A 81 3.54 -22.12 -10.72
CA VAL A 81 2.88 -20.91 -11.26
C VAL A 81 2.16 -20.13 -10.15
N GLU A 82 1.44 -20.83 -9.28
CA GLU A 82 0.75 -20.22 -8.14
C GLU A 82 1.74 -19.54 -7.19
N LYS A 83 2.83 -20.24 -6.82
CA LYS A 83 3.88 -19.70 -5.95
C LYS A 83 4.51 -18.44 -6.54
N GLN A 84 4.86 -18.46 -7.82
CA GLN A 84 5.43 -17.29 -8.50
C GLN A 84 4.44 -16.13 -8.58
N SER A 85 3.16 -16.41 -8.83
CA SER A 85 2.10 -15.40 -8.86
C SER A 85 1.94 -14.71 -7.51
N TRP A 86 1.96 -15.48 -6.41
CA TRP A 86 1.95 -14.94 -5.04
C TRP A 86 3.21 -14.13 -4.68
N GLN A 87 4.39 -14.56 -5.14
CA GLN A 87 5.63 -13.80 -4.95
C GLN A 87 5.58 -12.44 -5.67
N ARG A 88 5.11 -12.42 -6.94
CA ARG A 88 4.94 -11.19 -7.72
C ARG A 88 3.89 -10.27 -7.08
N PHE A 89 2.76 -10.82 -6.63
CA PHE A 89 1.72 -10.06 -5.95
C PHE A 89 2.24 -9.44 -4.63
N THR A 90 2.98 -10.21 -3.83
CA THR A 90 3.60 -9.74 -2.59
C THR A 90 4.58 -8.59 -2.87
N SER A 91 5.50 -8.77 -3.82
CA SER A 91 6.47 -7.73 -4.19
C SER A 91 5.78 -6.45 -4.67
N SER A 92 4.78 -6.58 -5.53
CA SER A 92 3.98 -5.45 -6.02
C SER A 92 3.22 -4.74 -4.89
N THR A 93 2.70 -5.49 -3.92
CA THR A 93 2.04 -4.94 -2.72
C THR A 93 3.00 -4.12 -1.87
N PHE A 94 4.23 -4.60 -1.65
CA PHE A 94 5.25 -3.85 -0.91
C PHE A 94 5.66 -2.56 -1.61
N VAL A 95 5.76 -2.54 -2.95
CA VAL A 95 6.07 -1.31 -3.69
C VAL A 95 4.95 -0.27 -3.52
N ARG A 96 3.68 -0.68 -3.64
CA ARG A 96 2.54 0.23 -3.43
C ARG A 96 2.44 0.73 -1.99
N PHE A 97 2.75 -0.15 -1.04
CA PHE A 97 2.85 0.21 0.37
C PHE A 97 3.93 1.29 0.57
N ALA A 98 5.15 1.05 0.09
CA ALA A 98 6.27 1.98 0.25
C ALA A 98 6.00 3.35 -0.39
N LEU A 99 5.35 3.40 -1.55
CA LEU A 99 4.96 4.66 -2.20
C LEU A 99 3.90 5.41 -1.42
N SER A 100 2.89 4.70 -0.90
CA SER A 100 1.84 5.30 -0.07
C SER A 100 2.39 5.79 1.27
N GLU A 101 3.28 5.02 1.90
CA GLU A 101 3.93 5.37 3.16
C GLU A 101 4.94 6.51 3.00
N ALA A 102 5.63 6.61 1.85
CA ALA A 102 6.56 7.71 1.58
C ALA A 102 5.90 9.09 1.72
N VAL A 103 4.60 9.20 1.40
CA VAL A 103 3.82 10.43 1.62
C VAL A 103 3.86 10.83 3.10
N PHE A 104 3.64 9.88 4.00
CA PHE A 104 3.69 10.11 5.44
C PHE A 104 5.11 10.40 5.93
N LEU A 105 6.10 9.61 5.53
CA LEU A 105 7.49 9.82 5.97
C LEU A 105 8.05 11.18 5.52
N VAL A 106 7.76 11.59 4.28
CA VAL A 106 8.16 12.92 3.78
C VAL A 106 7.40 14.03 4.48
N SER A 107 6.12 13.83 4.83
CA SER A 107 5.36 14.81 5.63
C SER A 107 6.01 15.05 6.99
N ILE A 108 6.55 14.01 7.65
CA ILE A 108 7.29 14.16 8.92
C ILE A 108 8.54 15.03 8.70
N THR A 109 9.31 14.77 7.65
CA THR A 109 10.50 15.59 7.33
C THR A 109 10.12 17.06 7.10
N ILE A 110 9.04 17.32 6.35
CA ILE A 110 8.55 18.68 6.11
C ILE A 110 8.06 19.32 7.40
N ALA A 111 7.41 18.55 8.28
CA ALA A 111 6.90 19.04 9.57
C ALA A 111 8.01 19.62 10.45
N PHE A 112 9.22 19.04 10.42
CA PHE A 112 10.39 19.60 11.10
C PHE A 112 10.94 20.89 10.44
N VAL A 113 10.76 21.06 9.13
CA VAL A 113 11.22 22.26 8.42
C VAL A 113 10.33 23.46 8.72
N VAL A 114 9.01 23.25 8.82
CA VAL A 114 8.04 24.32 9.09
C VAL A 114 7.58 24.36 10.56
N ASP A 115 8.17 23.51 11.40
CA ASP A 115 7.87 23.35 12.83
C ASP A 115 6.36 23.25 13.12
N SER A 116 5.68 22.33 12.42
CA SER A 116 4.22 22.21 12.49
C SER A 116 3.73 20.78 12.49
N TYR A 117 3.05 20.39 13.58
CA TYR A 117 2.42 19.08 13.72
C TYR A 117 1.27 18.84 12.73
N TRP A 118 0.62 19.90 12.23
CA TRP A 118 -0.43 19.79 11.21
C TRP A 118 0.03 19.06 9.94
N ILE A 119 1.29 19.24 9.54
CA ILE A 119 1.85 18.57 8.36
C ILE A 119 1.90 17.05 8.57
N VAL A 120 2.24 16.60 9.77
CA VAL A 120 2.20 15.16 10.14
C VAL A 120 0.78 14.62 10.04
N LEU A 121 -0.20 15.37 10.57
CA LEU A 121 -1.62 14.97 10.52
C LEU A 121 -2.13 14.86 9.08
N VAL A 122 -1.83 15.85 8.23
CA VAL A 122 -2.22 15.82 6.81
C VAL A 122 -1.59 14.61 6.12
N GLY A 123 -0.29 14.35 6.35
CA GLY A 123 0.39 13.19 5.81
C GLY A 123 -0.24 11.88 6.26
N ALA A 124 -0.56 11.75 7.55
CA ALA A 124 -1.19 10.56 8.12
C ALA A 124 -2.60 10.33 7.53
N VAL A 125 -3.42 11.38 7.46
CA VAL A 125 -4.78 11.34 6.91
C VAL A 125 -4.79 10.98 5.43
N LEU A 126 -3.76 11.34 4.67
CA LEU A 126 -3.65 10.97 3.26
C LEU A 126 -3.05 9.57 3.06
N ALA A 127 -1.99 9.24 3.79
CA ALA A 127 -1.29 7.96 3.63
C ALA A 127 -2.12 6.77 4.11
N LEU A 128 -2.87 6.89 5.21
CA LEU A 128 -3.67 5.77 5.74
C LEU A 128 -4.72 5.27 4.73
N PRO A 129 -5.58 6.11 4.15
CA PRO A 129 -6.50 5.70 3.10
C PRO A 129 -5.78 5.19 1.85
N LEU A 130 -4.65 5.79 1.45
CA LEU A 130 -3.86 5.31 0.31
C LEU A 130 -3.37 3.88 0.52
N VAL A 131 -2.78 3.59 1.68
CA VAL A 131 -2.33 2.24 2.03
C VAL A 131 -3.52 1.28 2.11
N ALA A 132 -4.60 1.69 2.77
CA ALA A 132 -5.81 0.88 2.92
C ALA A 132 -6.47 0.55 1.56
N TRP A 133 -6.32 1.41 0.57
CA TRP A 133 -6.92 1.23 -0.74
C TRP A 133 -6.01 0.48 -1.72
N GLU A 134 -4.75 0.89 -1.84
CA GLU A 134 -3.84 0.41 -2.89
C GLU A 134 -2.99 -0.79 -2.47
N ALA A 135 -2.59 -0.85 -1.20
CA ALA A 135 -1.71 -1.88 -0.67
C ALA A 135 -2.45 -2.97 0.10
N TRP A 136 -3.75 -2.80 0.38
CA TRP A 136 -4.51 -3.83 1.09
C TRP A 136 -4.63 -5.11 0.24
N PRO A 137 -4.24 -6.29 0.76
CA PRO A 137 -4.27 -7.56 0.04
C PRO A 137 -5.70 -8.15 -0.01
N GLY A 138 -6.67 -7.33 -0.42
CA GLY A 138 -8.07 -7.72 -0.57
C GLY A 138 -8.40 -8.30 -1.95
N ARG A 139 -9.62 -8.85 -2.10
CA ARG A 139 -10.11 -9.47 -3.34
C ARG A 139 -10.01 -8.53 -4.55
N ARG A 140 -10.30 -7.24 -4.36
CA ARG A 140 -10.20 -6.21 -5.42
C ARG A 140 -8.80 -6.17 -6.04
N ASN A 141 -7.78 -6.04 -5.21
CA ASN A 141 -6.39 -5.89 -5.67
C ASN A 141 -5.83 -7.20 -6.21
N GLN A 142 -6.25 -8.34 -5.65
CA GLN A 142 -5.94 -9.66 -6.19
C GLN A 142 -6.56 -9.86 -7.58
N GLN A 143 -7.83 -9.50 -7.79
CA GLN A 143 -8.51 -9.63 -9.09
C GLN A 143 -7.87 -8.75 -10.16
N ARG A 144 -7.57 -7.49 -9.85
CA ARG A 144 -6.86 -6.58 -10.78
C ARG A 144 -5.49 -7.15 -11.17
N PHE A 145 -4.75 -7.70 -10.22
CA PHE A 145 -3.43 -8.26 -10.48
C PHE A 145 -3.50 -9.60 -11.25
N ALA A 146 -4.48 -10.45 -10.93
CA ALA A 146 -4.74 -11.69 -11.65
C ALA A 146 -5.06 -11.40 -13.12
N ALA A 147 -5.91 -10.41 -13.41
CA ALA A 147 -6.22 -10.01 -14.79
C ALA A 147 -4.97 -9.60 -15.59
N ALA A 148 -3.99 -8.94 -14.96
CA ALA A 148 -2.73 -8.60 -15.60
C ALA A 148 -1.83 -9.83 -15.84
N LEU A 149 -1.76 -10.76 -14.86
CA LEU A 149 -1.01 -12.01 -14.99
C LEU A 149 -1.60 -12.93 -16.07
N GLU A 150 -2.92 -12.93 -16.22
CA GLU A 150 -3.67 -13.80 -17.11
C GLU A 150 -3.89 -13.18 -18.51
N ALA A 151 -3.27 -12.03 -18.79
CA ALA A 151 -3.42 -11.33 -20.08
C ALA A 151 -2.99 -12.15 -21.30
N ALA A 152 -2.14 -13.17 -21.12
CA ALA A 152 -1.73 -14.12 -22.15
C ALA A 152 -2.65 -15.37 -22.25
N GLY A 153 -3.74 -15.44 -21.48
CA GLY A 153 -4.68 -16.55 -21.49
C GLY A 153 -4.28 -17.76 -20.63
N HIS A 154 -3.27 -17.61 -19.77
CA HIS A 154 -2.83 -18.67 -18.86
C HIS A 154 -3.25 -18.40 -17.43
N PRO A 155 -3.76 -19.41 -16.69
CA PRO A 155 -4.25 -19.22 -15.33
C PRO A 155 -3.10 -18.89 -14.36
N SER A 156 -3.31 -17.88 -13.51
CA SER A 156 -2.37 -17.47 -12.47
C SER A 156 -2.54 -18.26 -11.16
N TYR A 157 -3.71 -18.88 -10.97
CA TYR A 157 -4.14 -19.56 -9.74
C TYR A 157 -4.16 -18.66 -8.48
N LEU A 158 -4.00 -17.33 -8.65
CA LEU A 158 -3.95 -16.36 -7.55
C LEU A 158 -5.27 -16.30 -6.76
N LEU A 159 -6.40 -16.55 -7.44
CA LEU A 159 -7.75 -16.51 -6.87
C LEU A 159 -8.25 -17.89 -6.39
N GLY A 160 -7.40 -18.92 -6.40
CA GLY A 160 -7.74 -20.31 -6.14
C GLY A 160 -7.77 -21.16 -7.42
N ARG A 161 -7.72 -22.48 -7.27
CA ARG A 161 -7.78 -23.43 -8.38
C ARG A 161 -9.24 -23.81 -8.67
N PRO A 162 -9.57 -24.22 -9.91
CA PRO A 162 -10.88 -24.77 -10.25
C PRO A 162 -11.27 -26.01 -9.41
N GLN A 163 -10.28 -26.68 -8.80
CA GLN A 163 -10.46 -27.87 -7.96
C GLN A 163 -10.82 -27.52 -6.50
N ASP A 164 -10.73 -26.23 -6.13
CA ASP A 164 -10.99 -25.76 -4.76
C ASP A 164 -12.46 -25.31 -4.56
N TYR A 165 -13.31 -25.46 -5.57
CA TYR A 165 -14.73 -25.05 -5.60
C TYR A 165 -15.68 -26.24 -5.75
#